data_AF-A0A0G1PL12-F1
#
_entry.id   AF-A0A0G1PL12-F1
#
_cell.length_a   1.000
_cell.length_b   1.000
_cell.length_c   1.000
_cell.angle_alpha   90.00
_cell.angle_beta   90.00
_cell.angle_gamma   90.00
#
_symmetry.space_group_name_H-M   'P 1'
#
loop_
_entity.id
_entity.type
_entity.pdbx_description
1 polymer ?
#
loop_
_entity_poly.entity_id
_entity_poly.type
_entity_poly.pdbx_seq_one_letter_code
_entity_poly.pdbx_strand_id
1 'polypeptide(L)'
;MKSSLKLSMFPLYTFTLGGILTIIFVFFTLHQAGEIIGVGRVIAGVTVVLLFAFMGYGVSLMNSTNFHRKVANPVVLEKLSPEVRYWLNGETWARYYGHDEDSGQFKFGIWGRNDLTDPNDYELIPPWKVKAYFSLSQEVFS
;
A
#
# COMPACT_ATOMS: atom_id res chain seq x y z
N MET A 1 -21.64 2.66 -12.50
CA MET A 1 -21.64 3.46 -11.24
C MET A 1 -20.20 3.81 -10.81
N LYS A 2 -19.89 5.04 -10.36
CA LYS A 2 -18.57 5.39 -9.78
C LYS A 2 -18.38 4.61 -8.47
N SER A 3 -17.44 3.66 -8.44
CA SER A 3 -17.03 2.98 -7.21
C SER A 3 -16.55 4.04 -6.21
N SER A 4 -17.19 4.14 -5.05
CA SER A 4 -16.71 5.00 -3.96
C SER A 4 -15.30 4.54 -3.58
N LEU A 5 -14.31 5.44 -3.62
CA LEU A 5 -12.96 5.13 -3.15
C LEU A 5 -13.05 4.57 -1.72
N LYS A 6 -12.84 3.26 -1.56
CA LYS A 6 -12.78 2.64 -0.23
C LYS A 6 -11.36 2.80 0.28
N LEU A 7 -11.18 3.79 1.15
CA LEU A 7 -9.92 4.08 1.80
C LEU A 7 -9.58 2.93 2.76
N SER A 8 -8.40 2.32 2.61
CA SER A 8 -7.94 1.33 3.59
C SER A 8 -7.50 2.05 4.87
N MET A 9 -8.15 1.81 5.99
CA MET A 9 -7.75 2.47 7.25
C MET A 9 -6.44 1.91 7.82
N PHE A 10 -5.95 0.79 7.29
CA PHE A 10 -4.79 0.08 7.83
C PHE A 10 -3.51 0.94 7.87
N PRO A 11 -3.08 1.64 6.79
CA PRO A 11 -1.90 2.51 6.85
C PRO A 11 -2.07 3.67 7.82
N LEU A 12 -3.27 4.22 7.95
CA LEU A 12 -3.53 5.29 8.92
C LEU A 12 -3.30 4.79 10.35
N TYR A 13 -3.80 3.61 10.69
CA TYR A 13 -3.62 3.03 12.02
C TYR A 13 -2.16 2.66 12.31
N THR A 14 -1.46 2.03 11.36
CA THR A 14 -0.07 1.60 11.58
C THR A 14 0.88 2.78 11.74
N PHE A 15 0.77 3.82 10.92
CA PHE A 15 1.59 5.01 11.06
C PHE A 15 1.28 5.78 12.33
N THR A 16 0.00 5.97 12.67
CA THR A 16 -0.40 6.65 13.91
C THR A 16 0.13 5.92 15.14
N LEU A 17 0.01 4.59 15.18
CA LEU A 17 0.55 3.76 16.26
C LEU A 17 2.08 3.88 16.33
N GLY A 18 2.77 3.84 15.19
CA GLY A 18 4.22 4.06 15.12
C GLY A 18 4.62 5.41 15.71
N GLY A 19 3.93 6.49 15.33
CA GLY A 19 4.18 7.82 15.88
C GLY A 19 3.95 7.91 17.40
N ILE A 20 2.87 7.27 17.90
CA ILE A 20 2.60 7.19 19.34
C ILE A 20 3.74 6.47 20.06
N LEU A 21 4.18 5.31 19.57
CA LEU A 21 5.27 4.54 20.17
C LEU A 21 6.58 5.32 20.17
N THR A 22 6.90 6.04 19.10
CA THR A 22 8.08 6.92 19.02
C THR A 22 8.03 7.99 20.10
N ILE A 23 6.89 8.66 20.29
CA ILE A 23 6.77 9.72 21.30
C ILE A 23 6.81 9.15 22.73
N ILE A 24 6.19 8.00 22.98
CA ILE A 24 6.30 7.31 24.27
C ILE A 24 7.77 7.00 24.58
N PHE A 25 8.52 6.48 23.59
CA PHE A 25 9.94 6.18 23.75
C PHE A 25 10.78 7.44 24.02
N VAL A 26 10.53 8.53 23.29
CA VAL A 26 11.22 9.81 23.50
C VAL A 26 10.92 10.36 24.90
N PHE A 27 9.67 10.34 25.36
CA PHE A 27 9.35 10.82 26.71
C PHE A 27 9.91 9.92 27.81
N PHE A 28 9.92 8.60 27.60
CA PHE A 28 10.54 7.67 28.53
C PHE A 28 12.06 7.93 28.66
N THR A 29 12.76 8.11 27.54
CA THR A 29 14.21 8.38 27.54
C THR A 29 14.54 9.73 28.19
N LEU A 30 13.77 10.78 27.90
CA LEU A 30 13.94 12.09 28.55
C LEU A 30 13.66 12.02 30.06
N HIS A 31 12.65 11.25 30.47
CA HIS A 31 12.33 11.05 31.89
C HIS A 31 13.47 10.31 32.62
N GLN A 32 14.04 9.26 32.02
CA GLN A 32 15.19 8.54 32.57
C GLN A 32 16.44 9.43 32.66
N ALA A 33 16.57 10.43 31.78
CA ALA A 33 17.63 11.44 31.84
C ALA A 33 17.38 12.53 32.91
N GLY A 34 16.27 12.47 33.66
CA GLY A 34 15.90 13.44 34.69
C GLY A 34 15.37 14.77 34.14
N GLU A 35 15.03 14.84 32.85
CA GLU A 35 14.50 16.07 32.25
C GLU A 35 13.02 16.26 32.54
N ILE A 36 12.64 17.51 32.85
CA ILE A 36 11.23 17.89 33.03
C ILE A 36 10.58 18.03 31.65
N ILE A 37 9.49 17.30 31.42
CA ILE A 37 8.72 17.39 30.17
C ILE A 37 7.84 18.65 30.23
N GLY A 38 8.32 19.74 29.64
CA GLY A 38 7.54 20.96 29.49
C GLY A 38 6.42 20.85 28.44
N VAL A 39 5.41 21.72 28.54
CA VAL A 39 4.25 21.78 27.64
C VAL A 39 4.65 21.87 26.16
N GLY A 40 5.73 22.61 25.84
CA GLY A 40 6.23 22.72 24.47
C GLY A 40 6.65 21.36 23.87
N ARG A 41 7.21 20.46 24.69
CA ARG A 41 7.59 19.11 24.26
C ARG A 41 6.38 18.21 24.06
N VAL A 42 5.33 18.39 24.87
CA VAL A 42 4.05 17.72 24.68
C VAL A 42 3.42 18.13 23.35
N ILE A 43 3.38 19.43 23.05
CA ILE A 43 2.88 19.95 21.77
C ILE A 43 3.69 19.41 20.59
N ALA A 44 5.02 19.39 20.70
CA ALA A 44 5.88 18.81 19.68
C ALA A 44 5.58 17.31 19.47
N GLY A 45 5.40 16.55 20.54
CA GLY A 45 5.02 15.15 20.47
C GLY A 45 3.69 14.90 19.75
N VAL A 46 2.64 15.66 20.10
CA VAL A 46 1.35 15.59 19.40
C VAL A 46 1.50 15.93 17.92
N THR A 47 2.30 16.94 17.59
CA THR A 47 2.56 17.33 16.19
C THR A 47 3.21 16.20 15.40
N VAL A 48 4.18 15.48 15.99
CA VAL A 48 4.79 14.31 15.36
C VAL A 48 3.77 13.20 15.11
N VAL A 49 2.90 12.90 16.08
CA VAL A 49 1.85 11.88 15.89
C VAL A 49 0.91 12.28 14.74
N LEU A 50 0.52 13.56 14.66
CA LEU A 50 -0.31 14.08 13.57
C LEU A 50 0.38 13.99 12.20
N LEU A 51 1.68 14.26 12.13
CA LEU A 51 2.46 14.09 10.89
C LEU A 51 2.48 12.64 10.43
N PHE A 52 2.68 11.69 11.35
CA PHE A 52 2.60 10.26 11.04
C PHE A 52 1.20 9.85 10.57
N ALA A 53 0.15 10.33 11.24
CA ALA A 53 -1.23 10.09 10.81
C ALA A 53 -1.48 10.64 9.39
N PHE A 54 -0.99 11.84 9.09
CA PHE A 54 -1.10 12.44 7.76
C PHE A 54 -0.35 11.63 6.70
N MET A 55 0.84 11.12 6.99
CA MET A 55 1.56 10.19 6.11
C MET A 55 0.77 8.91 5.87
N GLY A 56 0.20 8.31 6.92
CA GLY A 56 -0.64 7.12 6.80
C GLY A 56 -1.88 7.35 5.95
N TYR A 57 -2.51 8.53 6.08
CA TYR A 57 -3.62 8.95 5.22
C TYR A 57 -3.19 9.07 3.75
N GLY A 58 -2.05 9.72 3.47
CA GLY A 58 -1.50 9.83 2.12
C GLY A 58 -1.22 8.48 1.47
N VAL A 59 -0.57 7.56 2.20
CA VAL A 59 -0.31 6.18 1.75
C VAL A 59 -1.61 5.44 1.48
N SER A 60 -2.64 5.68 2.30
CA SER A 60 -3.94 5.06 2.09
C SER A 60 -4.63 5.58 0.84
N LEU A 61 -4.57 6.89 0.58
CA LEU A 61 -5.09 7.49 -0.65
C LEU A 61 -4.40 6.90 -1.88
N MET A 62 -3.07 6.85 -1.89
CA MET A 62 -2.33 6.26 -3.02
C MET A 62 -2.71 4.80 -3.26
N ASN A 63 -2.78 4.00 -2.19
CA ASN A 63 -3.21 2.61 -2.29
C ASN A 63 -4.64 2.47 -2.80
N SER A 64 -5.55 3.32 -2.32
CA SER A 64 -6.95 3.29 -2.73
C SER A 64 -7.10 3.70 -4.18
N THR A 65 -6.31 4.64 -4.70
CA THR A 65 -6.28 4.99 -6.13
C THR A 65 -5.82 3.81 -6.99
N ASN A 66 -4.74 3.12 -6.57
CA ASN A 66 -4.13 2.04 -7.34
C ASN A 66 -4.96 0.75 -7.28
N PHE A 67 -5.56 0.46 -6.12
CA PHE A 67 -6.31 -0.75 -5.82
C PHE A 67 -7.73 -0.36 -5.36
N HIS A 68 -8.48 0.29 -6.24
CA HIS A 68 -9.77 0.89 -5.89
C HIS A 68 -10.94 -0.11 -5.96
N ARG A 69 -10.79 -1.24 -6.65
CA ARG A 69 -11.88 -2.20 -6.84
C ARG A 69 -11.39 -3.63 -6.99
N LYS A 70 -11.92 -4.50 -6.14
CA LYS A 70 -11.68 -5.95 -6.22
C LYS A 70 -12.37 -6.54 -7.46
N VAL A 71 -11.71 -7.50 -8.08
CA VAL A 71 -12.24 -8.24 -9.24
C VAL A 71 -13.20 -9.34 -8.80
N ALA A 72 -14.18 -9.69 -9.64
CA ALA A 72 -15.10 -10.79 -9.39
C ALA A 72 -14.41 -12.15 -9.54
N ASN A 73 -13.51 -12.27 -10.52
CA ASN A 73 -12.78 -13.52 -10.80
C ASN A 73 -11.26 -13.30 -10.64
N PRO A 74 -10.75 -13.33 -9.40
CA PRO A 74 -9.32 -13.14 -9.16
C PRO A 74 -8.47 -14.26 -9.73
N VAL A 75 -7.24 -13.91 -10.11
CA VAL A 75 -6.22 -14.85 -10.56
C VAL A 75 -5.82 -15.81 -9.45
N VAL A 76 -5.43 -17.02 -9.85
CA VAL A 76 -4.81 -18.02 -8.97
C VAL A 76 -3.30 -17.81 -9.05
N LEU A 77 -2.65 -17.52 -7.91
CA LEU A 77 -1.23 -17.13 -7.88
C LEU A 77 -0.31 -18.18 -8.49
N GLU A 78 -0.63 -19.45 -8.25
CA GLU A 78 0.12 -20.62 -8.71
C GLU A 78 0.01 -20.82 -10.23
N LYS A 79 -0.90 -20.09 -10.90
CA LYS A 79 -1.12 -20.14 -12.36
C LYS A 79 -0.61 -18.89 -13.07
N LEU A 80 0.11 -18.01 -12.36
CA LEU A 80 0.67 -16.80 -12.97
C LEU A 80 1.80 -17.18 -13.94
N SER A 81 1.62 -16.82 -15.21
CA SER A 81 2.61 -16.93 -16.27
C SER A 81 2.94 -15.55 -16.87
N PRO A 82 4.22 -15.25 -17.18
CA PRO A 82 4.63 -14.00 -17.84
C PRO A 82 4.06 -13.79 -19.24
N GLU A 83 3.65 -14.87 -19.90
CA GLU A 83 3.10 -14.83 -21.26
C GLU A 83 1.65 -14.35 -21.31
N VAL A 84 0.99 -14.32 -20.14
CA VAL A 84 -0.43 -14.01 -20.03
C VAL A 84 -0.63 -12.54 -19.68
N ARG A 85 -1.66 -11.95 -20.30
CA ARG A 85 -2.14 -10.61 -19.98
C ARG A 85 -3.05 -10.65 -18.75
N TYR A 86 -2.83 -9.75 -17.80
CA TYR A 86 -3.69 -9.58 -16.62
C TYR A 86 -4.34 -8.20 -16.58
N TRP A 87 -5.35 -8.06 -15.73
CA TRP A 87 -6.12 -6.84 -15.56
C TRP A 87 -6.19 -6.43 -14.09
N LEU A 88 -5.55 -5.32 -13.74
CA LEU A 88 -5.64 -4.68 -12.44
C LEU A 88 -6.99 -3.96 -12.32
N ASN A 89 -7.67 -4.20 -11.19
CA ASN A 89 -9.03 -3.77 -10.89
C ASN A 89 -10.06 -4.19 -11.96
N GLY A 90 -9.72 -5.15 -12.83
CA GLY A 90 -10.55 -5.55 -13.97
C GLY A 90 -10.57 -4.57 -15.16
N GLU A 91 -9.76 -3.51 -15.13
CA GLU A 91 -9.79 -2.42 -16.14
C GLU A 91 -8.42 -2.11 -16.74
N THR A 92 -7.37 -2.08 -15.92
CA THR A 92 -6.05 -1.62 -16.36
C THR A 92 -5.18 -2.81 -16.72
N TRP A 93 -4.59 -2.80 -17.92
CA TRP A 93 -3.68 -3.87 -18.33
C TRP A 93 -2.45 -3.92 -17.40
N ALA A 94 -2.09 -5.13 -16.97
CA ALA A 94 -0.83 -5.42 -16.30
C ALA A 94 -0.13 -6.66 -16.90
N ARG A 95 1.20 -6.65 -16.84
CA ARG A 95 2.08 -7.75 -17.24
C ARG A 95 2.78 -8.31 -16.01
N TYR A 96 2.81 -9.63 -15.88
CA TYR A 96 3.55 -10.33 -14.83
C TYR A 96 4.98 -10.60 -15.28
N TYR A 97 5.97 -10.29 -14.44
CA TYR A 97 7.40 -10.52 -14.75
C TYR A 97 8.04 -11.62 -13.91
N GLY A 98 7.39 -12.06 -12.83
CA GLY A 98 7.93 -13.11 -11.97
C GLY A 98 7.67 -12.87 -10.49
N HIS A 99 8.18 -13.79 -9.69
CA HIS A 99 8.08 -13.75 -8.24
C HIS A 99 9.44 -13.32 -7.67
N ASP A 100 9.39 -12.44 -6.67
CA ASP A 100 10.55 -12.02 -5.91
C ASP A 100 10.70 -12.93 -4.69
N GLU A 101 11.68 -13.84 -4.70
CA GLU A 101 11.82 -14.83 -3.63
C GLU A 101 12.19 -14.21 -2.29
N ASP A 102 12.96 -13.11 -2.29
CA ASP A 102 13.41 -12.43 -1.08
C ASP A 102 12.24 -11.75 -0.33
N SER A 103 11.39 -11.02 -1.06
CA SER A 103 10.26 -10.31 -0.45
C SER A 103 8.96 -11.11 -0.44
N GLY A 104 8.89 -12.22 -1.18
CA GLY A 104 7.68 -13.01 -1.39
C GLY A 104 6.62 -12.31 -2.24
N GLN A 105 6.97 -11.22 -2.94
CA GLN A 105 6.03 -10.39 -3.71
C GLN A 105 6.06 -10.73 -5.21
N PHE A 106 5.01 -10.34 -5.93
CA PHE A 106 4.91 -10.54 -7.38
C PHE A 106 5.28 -9.26 -8.12
N LYS A 107 6.08 -9.39 -9.19
CA LYS A 107 6.53 -8.30 -10.05
C LYS A 107 5.52 -8.06 -11.16
N PHE A 108 4.86 -6.91 -11.14
CA PHE A 108 3.90 -6.52 -12.16
C PHE A 108 4.23 -5.16 -12.78
N GLY A 109 4.30 -5.09 -14.11
CA GLY A 109 4.25 -3.82 -14.83
C GLY A 109 2.80 -3.42 -15.06
N ILE A 110 2.42 -2.20 -14.70
CA ILE A 110 1.07 -1.67 -14.86
C ILE A 110 1.05 -0.64 -15.99
N TRP A 111 0.17 -0.84 -16.97
CA TRP A 111 0.03 0.06 -18.11
C TRP A 111 -0.31 1.50 -17.66
N GLY A 112 0.40 2.49 -18.21
CA GLY A 112 0.27 3.89 -17.84
C GLY A 112 1.06 4.30 -16.58
N ARG A 113 1.73 3.35 -15.91
CA ARG A 113 2.64 3.60 -14.79
C ARG A 113 4.08 3.18 -15.09
N ASN A 114 4.23 1.99 -15.66
CA ASN A 114 5.51 1.39 -15.98
C ASN A 114 5.68 1.28 -17.49
N ASP A 115 6.93 1.31 -17.96
CA ASP A 115 7.30 0.88 -19.30
C ASP A 115 7.21 -0.66 -19.37
N LEU A 116 6.13 -1.16 -19.97
CA LEU A 116 5.90 -2.60 -20.10
C LEU A 116 6.93 -3.30 -21.00
N THR A 117 7.80 -2.56 -21.70
CA THR A 117 8.89 -3.11 -22.50
C THR A 117 10.17 -3.34 -21.69
N ASP A 118 10.36 -2.66 -20.56
CA ASP A 118 11.47 -2.87 -19.65
C ASP A 118 11.08 -3.90 -18.56
N PRO A 119 11.72 -5.08 -18.50
CA PRO A 119 11.42 -6.09 -17.47
C PRO A 119 11.87 -5.68 -16.06
N ASN A 120 12.63 -4.59 -15.91
CA ASN A 120 13.04 -4.06 -14.61
C ASN A 120 12.13 -2.94 -14.11
N ASP A 121 11.26 -2.39 -14.95
CA ASP A 121 10.27 -1.39 -14.56
C ASP A 121 8.98 -2.09 -14.09
N TYR A 122 8.98 -2.51 -12.82
CA TYR A 122 7.88 -3.23 -12.19
C TYR A 122 7.53 -2.67 -10.82
N GLU A 123 6.29 -2.92 -10.41
CA GLU A 123 5.83 -2.72 -9.04
C GLU A 123 5.82 -4.08 -8.31
N LEU A 124 6.33 -4.09 -7.07
CA LEU A 124 6.22 -5.24 -6.18
C LEU A 124 4.84 -5.24 -5.53
N ILE A 125 4.08 -6.29 -5.78
CA ILE A 125 2.70 -6.42 -5.31
C ILE A 125 2.58 -7.64 -4.40
N PRO A 126 2.11 -7.46 -3.15
CA PRO A 126 1.99 -8.57 -2.22
C PRO A 126 0.89 -9.56 -2.64
N PRO A 127 1.02 -10.85 -2.25
CA PRO A 127 0.11 -11.93 -2.67
C PRO A 127 -1.38 -11.63 -2.48
N TRP A 128 -1.74 -11.03 -1.34
CA TRP A 128 -3.13 -10.73 -0.99
C TRP A 128 -3.75 -9.63 -1.87
N LYS A 129 -2.95 -8.72 -2.43
CA LYS A 129 -3.43 -7.75 -3.42
C LYS A 129 -3.61 -8.40 -4.77
N VAL A 130 -2.68 -9.26 -5.19
CA VAL A 130 -2.81 -10.00 -6.46
C VAL A 130 -4.09 -10.85 -6.45
N LYS A 131 -4.34 -11.61 -5.38
CA LYS A 131 -5.57 -12.41 -5.18
C LYS A 131 -6.88 -11.61 -5.09
N ALA A 132 -6.81 -10.30 -4.91
CA ALA A 132 -8.01 -9.47 -4.71
C ALA A 132 -8.30 -8.55 -5.89
N TYR A 133 -7.27 -8.11 -6.62
CA TYR A 133 -7.38 -7.02 -7.59
C TYR A 133 -6.94 -7.39 -9.01
N PHE A 134 -6.38 -8.57 -9.25
CA PHE A 134 -5.96 -8.97 -10.60
C PHE A 134 -6.85 -10.09 -11.15
N SER A 135 -7.28 -9.93 -12.41
CA SER A 135 -8.06 -10.92 -13.15
C SER A 135 -7.40 -11.29 -14.49
N LEU A 136 -7.79 -12.43 -15.07
CA LEU A 136 -7.35 -12.86 -16.41
C LEU A 136 -8.11 -12.14 -17.53
N SER A 137 -9.37 -11.80 -17.29
CA SER A 137 -10.22 -11.08 -18.23
C SER A 137 -10.50 -9.66 -17.75
N GLN A 138 -10.66 -8.76 -18.71
CA GLN A 138 -11.22 -7.45 -18.44
C GLN A 138 -12.67 -7.63 -17.94
N GLU A 139 -13.03 -6.98 -16.85
CA GLU A 139 -14.36 -7.05 -16.28
C GLU A 139 -15.16 -5.83 -16.74
N VAL A 140 -16.38 -6.05 -17.24
CA VAL A 140 -17.30 -4.98 -17.62
C VAL A 140 -18.21 -4.71 -16.43
N PHE A 141 -18.12 -3.50 -15.89
CA PHE A 141 -18.91 -3.09 -14.74
C PHE A 141 -20.11 -2.27 -15.21
N SER A 142 -21.31 -2.86 -15.11
CA SER A 142 -22.59 -2.16 -15.29
C SER A 142 -22.93 -1.31 -14.07
#